data_AF-A0A0R3TBU8-F1
#
_entry.id   AF-A0A0R3TBU8-F1
#
_cell.length_a   1.000
_cell.length_b   1.000
_cell.length_c   1.000
_cell.angle_alpha   90.00
_cell.angle_beta   90.00
_cell.angle_gamma   90.00
#
_symmetry.space_group_name_H-M   'P 1'
#
loop_
_entity.id
_entity.type
_entity.pdbx_description
1 polymer ?
#
loop_
_entity_poly.entity_id
_entity_poly.type
_entity_poly.pdbx_seq_one_letter_code
_entity_poly.pdbx_strand_id
1 'polypeptide(L)'
;MGSYDQALSVANYIKSKVDIGPKVGIICGSGLGTLAETVKDPVIIKYSEIKEFPKSTVAGHAGNLVFGKLGGKNVVVMQGRFHPYEGYEMSQITLPIRVFKLLGVETMIVTNAAGGLNPRYKVGDMMIIKDHISLCGLTGKNPLVGHNEDKFGPRFPAMSNIYTKELRQLGKKIGAELNIGEFLREGVYAAQIGPTYETPAEARFIRLVGADAVGMSTVHETSVARHADMKVFAMSLITNMIVQDEDSDELANHEEVLETSNKRAETMKTFVTKLVEYMN
;
A
#
# COMPACT_ATOMS: atom_id res chain seq x y z
N MET A 1 -10.06 1.37 16.88
CA MET A 1 -10.07 2.41 15.82
C MET A 1 -9.47 3.68 16.40
N GLY A 2 -8.66 4.44 15.66
CA GLY A 2 -8.22 5.77 16.12
C GLY A 2 -9.44 6.68 16.15
N SER A 3 -9.63 7.44 17.23
CA SER A 3 -10.82 8.30 17.33
C SER A 3 -10.78 9.41 16.27
N TYR A 4 -11.95 9.90 15.87
CA TYR A 4 -12.03 11.05 14.97
C TYR A 4 -11.20 12.24 15.47
N ASP A 5 -11.24 12.51 16.77
CA ASP A 5 -10.52 13.62 17.40
C ASP A 5 -8.99 13.42 17.34
N GLN A 6 -8.51 12.17 17.47
CA GLN A 6 -7.09 11.84 17.29
C GLN A 6 -6.65 12.15 15.86
N ALA A 7 -7.39 11.67 14.86
CA ALA A 7 -7.09 11.94 13.45
C ALA A 7 -7.17 13.44 13.11
N LEU A 8 -8.15 14.15 13.67
CA LEU A 8 -8.33 15.59 13.47
C LEU A 8 -7.19 16.40 14.09
N SER A 9 -6.76 16.05 15.30
CA SER A 9 -5.61 16.68 15.96
C SER A 9 -4.35 16.57 15.10
N VAL A 10 -4.07 15.37 14.58
CA VAL A 10 -2.93 15.15 13.68
C VAL A 10 -3.08 15.92 12.37
N ALA A 11 -4.27 15.90 11.75
CA ALA A 11 -4.51 16.64 10.51
C ALA A 11 -4.32 18.15 10.70
N ASN A 12 -4.75 18.72 11.83
CA ASN A 12 -4.55 20.14 12.15
C ASN A 12 -3.08 20.47 12.39
N TYR A 13 -2.34 19.60 13.08
CA TYR A 13 -0.89 19.75 13.22
C TYR A 13 -0.20 19.78 11.84
N ILE A 14 -0.54 18.85 10.96
CA ILE A 14 0.02 18.81 9.59
C ILE A 14 -0.35 20.08 8.82
N LYS A 15 -1.62 20.52 8.84
CA LYS A 15 -2.06 21.77 8.18
C LYS A 15 -1.34 23.01 8.70
N SER A 16 -0.85 23.00 9.95
CA SER A 16 -0.02 24.09 10.47
C SER A 16 1.41 24.12 9.91
N LYS A 17 1.85 23.02 9.28
CA LYS A 17 3.20 22.83 8.72
C LYS A 17 3.22 22.87 7.19
N VAL A 18 2.12 22.52 6.54
CA VAL A 18 2.00 22.49 5.08
C VAL A 18 0.80 23.29 4.60
N ASP A 19 1.03 24.16 3.62
CA ASP A 19 -0.01 24.89 2.89
C ASP A 19 -0.29 24.19 1.54
N ILE A 20 -0.48 22.87 1.61
CA ILE A 20 -0.79 22.02 0.44
C ILE A 20 -2.01 21.20 0.79
N GLY A 21 -3.07 21.30 -0.03
CA GLY A 21 -4.21 20.40 0.02
C GLY A 21 -3.99 19.21 -0.93
N PRO A 22 -3.47 18.06 -0.46
CA PRO A 22 -3.23 16.91 -1.32
C PRO A 22 -4.55 16.28 -1.76
N LYS A 23 -4.62 15.91 -3.04
CA LYS A 23 -5.75 15.13 -3.59
C LYS A 23 -5.44 13.64 -3.71
N VAL A 24 -4.15 13.29 -3.73
CA VAL A 24 -3.68 11.92 -3.83
C VAL A 24 -2.78 11.60 -2.63
N GLY A 25 -3.09 10.51 -1.94
CA GLY A 25 -2.24 9.91 -0.92
C GLY A 25 -1.52 8.70 -1.51
N ILE A 26 -0.22 8.59 -1.27
CA ILE A 26 0.61 7.50 -1.79
C ILE A 26 1.30 6.80 -0.62
N ILE A 27 1.25 5.47 -0.58
CA ILE A 27 1.98 4.68 0.42
C ILE A 27 3.04 3.85 -0.28
N CYS A 28 4.30 4.16 -0.02
CA CYS A 28 5.43 3.41 -0.54
C CYS A 28 5.68 2.16 0.29
N GLY A 29 5.68 1.00 -0.37
CA GLY A 29 6.18 -0.25 0.22
C GLY A 29 7.70 -0.35 0.22
N SER A 30 8.21 -1.49 0.69
CA SER A 30 9.64 -1.79 0.73
C SER A 30 10.30 -1.60 -0.64
N GLY A 31 11.44 -0.89 -0.64
CA GLY A 31 12.21 -0.59 -1.87
C GLY A 31 11.58 0.43 -2.83
N LEU A 32 10.42 1.01 -2.49
CA LEU A 32 9.75 2.07 -3.28
C LEU A 32 9.77 3.43 -2.59
N GLY A 33 10.54 3.57 -1.50
CA GLY A 33 10.72 4.82 -0.79
C GLY A 33 11.32 5.93 -1.65
N THR A 34 12.10 5.58 -2.68
CA THR A 34 12.69 6.52 -3.63
C THR A 34 11.64 7.23 -4.50
N LEU A 35 10.40 6.74 -4.56
CA LEU A 35 9.29 7.47 -5.22
C LEU A 35 9.08 8.85 -4.59
N ALA A 36 9.26 8.98 -3.28
CA ALA A 36 9.09 10.27 -2.60
C ALA A 36 10.11 11.32 -3.08
N GLU A 37 11.26 10.91 -3.63
CA GLU A 37 12.29 11.80 -4.19
C GLU A 37 11.85 12.43 -5.52
N THR A 38 10.83 11.87 -6.18
CA THR A 38 10.28 12.42 -7.43
C THR A 38 9.27 13.55 -7.20
N VAL A 39 8.89 13.80 -5.94
CA VAL A 39 7.98 14.87 -5.56
C VAL A 39 8.68 16.22 -5.71
N LYS A 40 8.08 17.11 -6.50
CA LYS A 40 8.56 18.49 -6.69
C LYS A 40 8.10 19.39 -5.54
N ASP A 41 8.95 20.36 -5.21
CA ASP A 41 8.74 21.33 -4.12
C ASP A 41 8.39 20.65 -2.77
N PRO A 42 9.20 19.69 -2.30
CA PRO A 42 8.80 18.83 -1.19
C PRO A 42 8.79 19.59 0.14
N VAL A 43 7.72 19.40 0.93
CA VAL A 43 7.72 19.69 2.37
C VAL A 43 7.68 18.37 3.12
N ILE A 44 8.70 18.15 3.96
CA ILE A 44 8.92 16.86 4.64
C ILE A 44 8.59 17.02 6.12
N ILE A 45 7.74 16.13 6.64
CA ILE A 45 7.44 16.00 8.08
C ILE A 45 7.83 14.59 8.52
N LYS A 46 8.75 14.48 9.49
CA LYS A 46 9.14 13.17 10.02
C LYS A 46 8.01 12.58 10.86
N TYR A 47 7.81 11.26 10.79
CA TYR A 47 6.81 10.58 11.63
C TYR A 47 7.05 10.83 13.13
N SER A 48 8.31 10.94 13.55
CA SER A 48 8.70 11.24 14.94
C SER A 48 8.23 12.61 15.44
N GLU A 49 7.89 13.54 14.55
CA GLU A 49 7.35 14.87 14.93
C GLU A 49 5.83 14.84 15.12
N ILE A 50 5.17 13.79 14.62
CA ILE A 50 3.73 13.59 14.72
C ILE A 50 3.45 12.66 15.91
N LYS A 51 3.03 13.25 17.03
CA LYS A 51 2.85 12.55 18.33
C LYS A 51 2.10 11.22 18.25
N GLU A 52 1.04 11.14 17.45
CA GLU A 52 0.17 9.96 17.36
C GLU A 52 0.62 8.94 16.29
N PHE A 53 1.67 9.24 15.51
CA PHE A 53 2.17 8.32 14.51
C PHE A 53 3.06 7.24 15.13
N PRO A 54 2.96 5.99 14.66
CA PRO A 54 3.94 4.95 14.98
C PRO A 54 5.35 5.31 14.51
N LYS A 55 6.35 4.64 15.09
CA LYS A 55 7.72 4.69 14.60
C LYS A 55 7.89 3.62 13.52
N SER A 56 8.48 3.98 12.39
CA SER A 56 8.85 2.97 11.40
C SER A 56 10.14 2.28 11.85
N THR A 57 10.12 0.95 12.03
CA THR A 57 11.31 0.21 12.53
C THR A 57 11.94 -0.72 11.48
N VAL A 58 11.23 -0.97 10.38
CA VAL A 58 11.68 -1.84 9.28
C VAL A 58 12.72 -1.13 8.40
N ALA A 59 13.77 -1.85 8.02
CA ALA A 59 14.79 -1.36 7.09
C ALA A 59 14.17 -0.94 5.75
N GLY A 60 14.69 0.14 5.16
CA GLY A 60 14.16 0.72 3.91
C GLY A 60 12.93 1.63 4.07
N HIS A 61 12.42 1.82 5.29
CA HIS A 61 11.32 2.74 5.56
C HIS A 61 11.83 4.01 6.27
N ALA A 62 12.00 5.10 5.51
CA ALA A 62 12.63 6.33 5.99
C ALA A 62 11.84 7.06 7.09
N GLY A 63 10.52 6.87 7.14
CA GLY A 63 9.68 7.41 8.21
C GLY A 63 9.27 8.87 8.01
N ASN A 64 8.92 9.26 6.79
CA ASN A 64 8.56 10.64 6.44
C ASN A 64 7.19 10.73 5.75
N LEU A 65 6.45 11.81 6.04
CA LEU A 65 5.41 12.32 5.14
C LEU A 65 6.03 13.36 4.21
N VAL A 66 5.91 13.15 2.90
CA VAL A 66 6.44 14.07 1.88
C VAL A 66 5.26 14.67 1.11
N PHE A 67 5.05 15.97 1.27
CA PHE A 67 4.04 16.75 0.55
C PHE A 67 4.69 17.46 -0.63
N GLY A 68 3.95 17.67 -1.71
CA GLY A 68 4.45 18.43 -2.86
C GLY A 68 3.66 18.13 -4.11
N LYS A 69 4.30 18.23 -5.28
CA LYS A 69 3.69 17.97 -6.58
C LYS A 69 4.27 16.73 -7.27
N LEU A 70 3.40 15.83 -7.72
CA LEU A 70 3.74 14.69 -8.56
C LEU A 70 2.76 14.63 -9.73
N GLY A 71 3.24 14.45 -10.97
CA GLY A 71 2.38 14.47 -12.15
C GLY A 71 1.50 15.73 -12.27
N GLY A 72 1.99 16.88 -11.78
CA GLY A 72 1.24 18.15 -11.75
C GLY A 72 0.19 18.27 -10.65
N LYS A 73 0.03 17.28 -9.76
CA LYS A 73 -0.99 17.27 -8.70
C LYS A 73 -0.39 17.33 -7.31
N ASN A 74 -1.13 17.94 -6.39
CA ASN A 74 -0.77 17.96 -4.98
C ASN A 74 -0.92 16.56 -4.37
N VAL A 75 0.18 16.05 -3.81
CA VAL A 75 0.25 14.71 -3.22
C VAL A 75 0.77 14.75 -1.79
N VAL A 76 0.46 13.71 -1.04
CA VAL A 76 1.15 13.34 0.20
C VAL A 76 1.65 11.90 0.06
N VAL A 77 2.94 11.67 0.35
CA VAL A 77 3.60 10.37 0.22
C VAL A 77 4.06 9.89 1.59
N MET A 78 3.64 8.69 1.99
CA MET A 78 4.22 7.96 3.11
C MET A 78 5.50 7.26 2.63
N GLN A 79 6.65 7.84 2.96
CA GLN A 79 7.95 7.27 2.66
C GLN A 79 8.32 6.23 3.71
N GLY A 80 7.72 5.05 3.54
CA GLY A 80 7.68 3.98 4.54
C GLY A 80 6.31 3.87 5.19
N ARG A 81 5.89 2.65 5.48
CA ARG A 81 4.62 2.30 6.15
C ARG A 81 4.87 1.59 7.47
N PHE A 82 3.78 1.33 8.19
CA PHE A 82 3.75 0.55 9.44
C PHE A 82 3.14 -0.82 9.17
N HIS A 83 3.60 -1.84 9.89
CA HIS A 83 3.10 -3.19 9.74
C HIS A 83 2.56 -3.78 11.04
N PRO A 84 1.56 -4.68 10.97
CA PRO A 84 1.05 -5.39 12.15
C PRO A 84 2.12 -6.22 12.87
N TYR A 85 3.07 -6.83 12.13
CA TYR A 85 4.14 -7.62 12.72
C TYR A 85 5.13 -6.79 13.56
N GLU A 86 5.12 -5.45 13.45
CA GLU A 86 5.90 -4.55 14.32
C GLU A 86 5.27 -4.40 15.72
N GLY A 87 4.12 -5.04 15.98
CA GLY A 87 3.41 -5.01 17.25
C GLY A 87 2.42 -3.85 17.37
N TYR A 88 2.18 -3.09 16.30
CA TYR A 88 1.22 -2.00 16.30
C TYR A 88 -0.22 -2.50 16.15
N GLU A 89 -1.13 -1.83 16.84
CA GLU A 89 -2.56 -2.06 16.65
C GLU A 89 -3.02 -1.59 15.27
N MET A 90 -4.01 -2.28 14.70
CA MET A 90 -4.53 -1.95 13.36
C MET A 90 -4.99 -0.49 13.24
N SER A 91 -5.51 0.09 14.32
CA SER A 91 -5.89 1.50 14.37
C SER A 91 -4.71 2.48 14.29
N GLN A 92 -3.56 2.11 14.83
CA GLN A 92 -2.36 2.94 14.76
C GLN A 92 -1.78 2.91 13.35
N ILE A 93 -1.74 1.70 12.75
CA ILE A 93 -1.25 1.48 11.39
C ILE A 93 -2.09 2.24 10.37
N THR A 94 -3.41 2.28 10.56
CA THR A 94 -4.34 2.88 9.60
C THR A 94 -4.74 4.33 9.91
N LEU A 95 -4.25 4.90 11.02
CA LEU A 95 -4.46 6.32 11.37
C LEU A 95 -4.07 7.28 10.24
N PRO A 96 -2.92 7.13 9.54
CA PRO A 96 -2.56 8.02 8.44
C PRO A 96 -3.62 8.12 7.35
N ILE A 97 -4.37 7.04 7.10
CA ILE A 97 -5.41 7.00 6.06
C ILE A 97 -6.60 7.88 6.44
N ARG A 98 -6.97 7.89 7.73
CA ARG A 98 -8.00 8.78 8.27
C ARG A 98 -7.54 10.24 8.24
N VAL A 99 -6.27 10.48 8.59
CA VAL A 99 -5.65 11.80 8.49
C VAL A 99 -5.68 12.31 7.04
N PHE A 100 -5.33 11.46 6.06
CA PHE A 100 -5.37 11.80 4.64
C PHE A 100 -6.76 12.20 4.18
N LYS A 101 -7.81 11.50 4.63
CA LYS A 101 -9.19 11.91 4.37
C LYS A 101 -9.47 13.33 4.91
N LEU A 102 -9.02 13.66 6.12
CA LEU A 102 -9.20 14.99 6.72
C LEU A 102 -8.33 16.10 6.11
N LEU A 103 -7.24 15.71 5.43
CA LEU A 103 -6.41 16.60 4.61
C LEU A 103 -7.01 16.83 3.21
N GLY A 104 -8.07 16.10 2.84
CA GLY A 104 -8.77 16.26 1.57
C GLY A 104 -8.32 15.31 0.46
N VAL A 105 -7.61 14.23 0.80
CA VAL A 105 -7.26 13.17 -0.16
C VAL A 105 -8.52 12.46 -0.64
N GLU A 106 -8.59 12.24 -1.95
CA GLU A 106 -9.72 11.59 -2.63
C GLU A 106 -9.33 10.24 -3.24
N THR A 107 -8.05 10.08 -3.60
CA THR A 107 -7.50 8.84 -4.18
C THR A 107 -6.27 8.36 -3.41
N MET A 108 -6.25 7.07 -3.08
CA MET A 108 -5.11 6.38 -2.49
C MET A 108 -4.40 5.52 -3.54
N ILE A 109 -3.08 5.64 -3.62
CA ILE A 109 -2.18 4.74 -4.35
C ILE A 109 -1.38 3.96 -3.31
N VAL A 110 -1.46 2.63 -3.33
CA VAL A 110 -0.77 1.78 -2.35
C VAL A 110 0.17 0.82 -3.08
N THR A 111 1.45 0.87 -2.77
CA THR A 111 2.45 -0.05 -3.35
C THR A 111 3.04 -0.97 -2.31
N ASN A 112 3.33 -2.23 -2.67
CA ASN A 112 4.01 -3.17 -1.78
C ASN A 112 4.97 -4.08 -2.56
N ALA A 113 5.89 -4.71 -1.82
CA ALA A 113 6.55 -5.92 -2.25
C ALA A 113 5.67 -7.14 -1.88
N ALA A 114 5.67 -8.16 -2.73
CA ALA A 114 4.89 -9.37 -2.54
C ALA A 114 5.62 -10.61 -3.09
N GLY A 115 5.35 -11.76 -2.47
CA GLY A 115 5.71 -13.04 -3.02
C GLY A 115 4.72 -13.49 -4.09
N GLY A 116 5.22 -13.98 -5.22
CA GLY A 116 4.41 -14.53 -6.30
C GLY A 116 3.94 -15.95 -5.98
N LEU A 117 2.62 -16.18 -6.02
CA LEU A 117 2.01 -17.51 -5.88
C LEU A 117 1.58 -18.08 -7.23
N ASN A 118 1.19 -17.20 -8.17
CA ASN A 118 0.84 -17.59 -9.51
C ASN A 118 2.11 -18.05 -10.27
N PRO A 119 2.19 -19.31 -10.73
CA PRO A 119 3.40 -19.83 -11.39
C PRO A 119 3.70 -19.17 -12.74
N ARG A 120 2.77 -18.35 -13.27
CA ARG A 120 3.01 -17.55 -14.49
C ARG A 120 3.70 -16.22 -14.20
N TYR A 121 3.81 -15.82 -12.93
CA TYR A 121 4.52 -14.61 -12.56
C TYR A 121 6.02 -14.87 -12.46
N LYS A 122 6.78 -13.79 -12.54
CA LYS A 122 8.24 -13.80 -12.37
C LYS A 122 8.66 -12.71 -11.41
N VAL A 123 9.82 -12.90 -10.79
CA VAL A 123 10.49 -11.83 -10.03
C VAL A 123 10.65 -10.60 -10.92
N GLY A 124 10.25 -9.44 -10.40
CA GLY A 124 10.22 -8.16 -11.11
C GLY A 124 8.94 -7.86 -11.88
N ASP A 125 7.94 -8.77 -11.88
CA ASP A 125 6.61 -8.47 -12.40
C ASP A 125 5.90 -7.42 -11.52
N MET A 126 5.12 -6.54 -12.14
CA MET A 126 4.28 -5.56 -11.48
C MET A 126 2.83 -6.02 -11.56
N MET A 127 2.20 -6.33 -10.43
CA MET A 127 0.81 -6.81 -10.38
C MET A 127 -0.14 -5.70 -9.90
N ILE A 128 -1.04 -5.25 -10.77
CA ILE A 128 -2.19 -4.45 -10.37
C ILE A 128 -3.12 -5.32 -9.51
N ILE A 129 -3.44 -4.87 -8.30
CA ILE A 129 -4.34 -5.60 -7.40
C ILE A 129 -5.78 -5.35 -7.86
N LYS A 130 -6.49 -6.40 -8.27
CA LYS A 130 -7.93 -6.33 -8.63
C LYS A 130 -8.86 -6.67 -7.48
N ASP A 131 -8.38 -7.46 -6.52
CA ASP A 131 -9.12 -7.88 -5.35
C ASP A 131 -8.14 -8.37 -4.26
N HIS A 132 -8.64 -8.63 -3.05
CA HIS A 132 -7.83 -9.20 -1.99
C HIS A 132 -8.51 -10.30 -1.17
N ILE A 133 -7.68 -11.07 -0.48
CA ILE A 133 -8.09 -11.96 0.61
C ILE A 133 -7.45 -11.43 1.90
N SER A 134 -8.27 -10.96 2.83
CA SER A 134 -7.80 -10.48 4.14
C SER A 134 -7.75 -11.62 5.14
N LEU A 135 -6.67 -12.40 5.17
CA LEU A 135 -6.53 -13.52 6.12
C LEU A 135 -6.61 -13.01 7.57
N CYS A 136 -6.00 -11.86 7.85
CA CYS A 136 -6.09 -11.18 9.15
C CYS A 136 -7.52 -10.71 9.45
N GLY A 137 -8.23 -10.19 8.44
CA GLY A 137 -9.59 -9.69 8.61
C GLY A 137 -10.59 -10.81 8.91
N LEU A 138 -10.42 -11.98 8.26
CA LEU A 138 -11.24 -13.17 8.48
C LEU A 138 -11.08 -13.75 9.90
N THR A 139 -9.96 -13.47 10.57
CA THR A 139 -9.66 -13.90 11.94
C THR A 139 -9.86 -12.80 12.99
N GLY A 140 -10.52 -11.69 12.63
CA GLY A 140 -10.91 -10.61 13.55
C GLY A 140 -9.90 -9.47 13.69
N LYS A 141 -8.74 -9.52 13.02
CA LYS A 141 -7.77 -8.41 12.94
C LYS A 141 -8.09 -7.44 11.78
N ASN A 142 -9.36 -7.06 11.65
CA ASN A 142 -9.79 -6.04 10.70
C ASN A 142 -9.71 -4.64 11.35
N PRO A 143 -9.15 -3.60 10.67
CA PRO A 143 -9.02 -2.25 11.25
C PRO A 143 -10.35 -1.57 11.60
N LEU A 144 -11.47 -2.09 11.10
CA LEU A 144 -12.83 -1.60 11.35
C LEU A 144 -13.52 -2.29 12.55
N VAL A 145 -12.85 -3.23 13.22
CA VAL A 145 -13.33 -3.82 14.48
C VAL A 145 -13.29 -2.76 15.59
N GLY A 146 -14.32 -2.78 16.45
CA GLY A 146 -14.58 -1.75 17.47
C GLY A 146 -15.78 -0.87 17.12
N HIS A 147 -15.95 0.25 17.82
CA HIS A 147 -17.00 1.24 17.53
C HIS A 147 -16.78 1.92 16.17
N ASN A 148 -17.86 2.19 15.45
CA ASN A 148 -17.80 2.89 14.17
C ASN A 148 -17.61 4.39 14.37
N GLU A 149 -16.89 5.02 13.46
CA GLU A 149 -16.80 6.48 13.36
C GLU A 149 -17.60 6.96 12.14
N ASP A 150 -18.86 7.31 12.37
CA ASP A 150 -19.82 7.68 11.31
C ASP A 150 -19.38 8.88 10.47
N LYS A 151 -18.54 9.77 11.04
CA LYS A 151 -17.93 10.90 10.33
C LYS A 151 -17.01 10.47 9.20
N PHE A 152 -16.48 9.24 9.25
CA PHE A 152 -15.66 8.70 8.17
C PHE A 152 -16.43 7.82 7.20
N GLY A 153 -17.47 7.10 7.65
CA GLY A 153 -18.20 6.17 6.79
C GLY A 153 -19.08 5.18 7.54
N PRO A 154 -19.74 4.29 6.80
CA PRO A 154 -20.79 3.44 7.34
C PRO A 154 -20.23 2.30 8.19
N ARG A 155 -21.04 1.81 9.13
CA ARG A 155 -20.70 0.66 9.98
C ARG A 155 -20.32 -0.60 9.19
N PHE A 156 -21.01 -0.84 8.08
CA PHE A 156 -20.85 -2.03 7.24
C PHE A 156 -20.52 -1.60 5.80
N PRO A 157 -19.27 -1.22 5.51
CA PRO A 157 -18.90 -0.82 4.15
C PRO A 157 -18.87 -2.04 3.22
N ALA A 158 -19.42 -1.88 2.01
CA ALA A 158 -19.26 -2.86 0.96
C ALA A 158 -17.81 -2.86 0.46
N MET A 159 -17.15 -4.02 0.55
CA MET A 159 -15.77 -4.23 0.10
C MET A 159 -15.65 -4.64 -1.37
N SER A 160 -16.78 -4.86 -2.06
CA SER A 160 -16.80 -4.97 -3.51
C SER A 160 -16.25 -3.67 -4.15
N ASN A 161 -15.40 -3.80 -5.16
CA ASN A 161 -14.80 -2.67 -5.89
C ASN A 161 -13.93 -1.72 -5.03
N ILE A 162 -13.27 -2.21 -3.96
CA ILE A 162 -12.22 -1.42 -3.27
C ILE A 162 -11.22 -0.88 -4.30
N TYR A 163 -10.66 -1.78 -5.12
CA TYR A 163 -9.72 -1.43 -6.17
C TYR A 163 -10.47 -0.89 -7.39
N THR A 164 -10.51 0.44 -7.49
CA THR A 164 -11.38 1.18 -8.40
C THR A 164 -11.12 0.78 -9.85
N LYS A 165 -12.18 0.30 -10.52
CA LYS A 165 -12.10 -0.29 -11.87
C LYS A 165 -11.45 0.67 -12.86
N GLU A 166 -11.82 1.94 -12.82
CA GLU A 166 -11.33 2.99 -13.71
C GLU A 166 -9.82 3.20 -13.53
N LEU A 167 -9.34 3.21 -12.28
CA LEU A 167 -7.91 3.34 -11.97
C LEU A 167 -7.12 2.10 -12.43
N ARG A 168 -7.68 0.89 -12.30
CA ARG A 168 -7.05 -0.33 -12.83
C ARG A 168 -6.93 -0.30 -14.35
N GLN A 169 -7.99 0.14 -15.05
CA GLN A 169 -7.94 0.29 -16.50
C GLN A 169 -6.95 1.37 -16.93
N LEU A 170 -6.88 2.49 -16.21
CA LEU A 170 -5.86 3.51 -16.45
C LEU A 170 -4.44 2.94 -16.28
N GLY A 171 -4.21 2.17 -15.21
CA GLY A 171 -2.92 1.49 -15.00
C GLY A 171 -2.54 0.57 -16.15
N LYS A 172 -3.49 -0.18 -16.71
CA LYS A 172 -3.23 -1.02 -17.90
C LYS A 172 -2.88 -0.20 -19.15
N LYS A 173 -3.55 0.93 -19.36
CA LYS A 173 -3.25 1.86 -20.47
C LYS A 173 -1.84 2.43 -20.35
N ILE A 174 -1.46 2.88 -19.15
CA ILE A 174 -0.10 3.36 -18.86
C ILE A 174 0.91 2.24 -19.08
N GLY A 175 0.58 1.01 -18.70
CA GLY A 175 1.39 -0.17 -18.95
C GLY A 175 1.69 -0.41 -20.44
N ALA A 176 0.67 -0.26 -21.29
CA ALA A 176 0.83 -0.35 -22.74
C ALA A 176 1.69 0.81 -23.28
N GLU A 177 1.45 2.04 -22.82
CA GLU A 177 2.22 3.22 -23.23
C GLU A 177 3.71 3.11 -22.87
N LEU A 178 4.02 2.58 -21.69
CA LEU A 178 5.38 2.36 -21.23
C LEU A 178 6.04 1.09 -21.82
N ASN A 179 5.32 0.35 -22.68
CA ASN A 179 5.77 -0.93 -23.24
C ASN A 179 6.18 -1.97 -22.17
N ILE A 180 5.46 -1.99 -21.04
CA ILE A 180 5.74 -2.92 -19.92
C ILE A 180 4.74 -4.08 -19.84
N GLY A 181 3.92 -4.27 -20.88
CA GLY A 181 2.84 -5.28 -20.90
C GLY A 181 3.33 -6.71 -20.64
N GLU A 182 4.58 -7.03 -20.98
CA GLU A 182 5.16 -8.36 -20.76
C GLU A 182 5.34 -8.72 -19.29
N PHE A 183 5.47 -7.73 -18.41
CA PHE A 183 5.67 -7.92 -16.97
C PHE A 183 4.63 -7.16 -16.11
N LEU A 184 3.58 -6.62 -16.74
CA LEU A 184 2.42 -6.07 -16.05
C LEU A 184 1.35 -7.16 -15.91
N ARG A 185 0.91 -7.40 -14.68
CA ARG A 185 -0.09 -8.41 -14.30
C ARG A 185 -1.31 -7.76 -13.66
N GLU A 186 -2.38 -8.54 -13.51
CA GLU A 186 -3.53 -8.17 -12.68
C GLU A 186 -4.00 -9.41 -11.90
N GLY A 187 -4.12 -9.29 -10.58
CA GLY A 187 -4.34 -10.45 -9.72
C GLY A 187 -4.90 -10.15 -8.33
N VAL A 188 -5.19 -11.21 -7.59
CA VAL A 188 -5.71 -11.17 -6.22
C VAL A 188 -4.57 -11.20 -5.23
N TYR A 189 -4.56 -10.26 -4.28
CA TYR A 189 -3.54 -10.16 -3.23
C TYR A 189 -4.03 -10.76 -1.92
N ALA A 190 -3.31 -11.70 -1.32
CA ALA A 190 -3.55 -12.15 0.04
C ALA A 190 -2.70 -11.34 1.04
N ALA A 191 -3.33 -10.84 2.10
CA ALA A 191 -2.61 -10.24 3.21
C ALA A 191 -2.62 -11.16 4.42
N GLN A 192 -1.44 -11.49 4.92
CA GLN A 192 -1.21 -12.10 6.22
C GLN A 192 -0.53 -11.13 7.20
N ILE A 193 -0.33 -11.54 8.45
CA ILE A 193 0.31 -10.69 9.48
C ILE A 193 1.84 -10.69 9.33
N GLY A 194 2.46 -11.84 9.07
CA GLY A 194 3.91 -12.01 9.18
C GLY A 194 4.39 -12.12 10.64
N PRO A 195 5.70 -11.98 10.93
CA PRO A 195 6.79 -11.61 10.01
C PRO A 195 7.40 -12.80 9.27
N THR A 196 7.01 -14.03 9.58
CA THR A 196 7.47 -15.22 8.85
C THR A 196 6.93 -15.18 7.42
N TYR A 197 7.78 -15.50 6.45
CA TYR A 197 7.30 -15.90 5.13
C TYR A 197 6.48 -17.19 5.23
N GLU A 198 5.72 -17.47 4.19
CA GLU A 198 4.82 -18.61 4.12
C GLU A 198 5.61 -19.93 4.09
N THR A 199 5.15 -20.92 4.84
CA THR A 199 5.54 -22.32 4.60
C THR A 199 5.00 -22.79 3.24
N PRO A 200 5.59 -23.83 2.62
CA PRO A 200 5.07 -24.40 1.38
C PRO A 200 3.58 -24.79 1.45
N ALA A 201 3.13 -25.33 2.60
CA ALA A 201 1.74 -25.70 2.82
C ALA A 201 0.81 -24.46 2.85
N GLU A 202 1.21 -23.39 3.55
CA GLU A 202 0.47 -22.12 3.57
C GLU A 202 0.43 -21.50 2.17
N ALA A 203 1.55 -21.50 1.44
CA ALA A 203 1.62 -20.99 0.08
C ALA A 203 0.63 -21.71 -0.86
N ARG A 204 0.60 -23.05 -0.81
CA ARG A 204 -0.36 -23.85 -1.58
C ARG A 204 -1.80 -23.57 -1.16
N PHE A 205 -2.07 -23.47 0.13
CA PHE A 205 -3.41 -23.11 0.64
C PHE A 205 -3.87 -21.75 0.12
N ILE A 206 -3.04 -20.71 0.26
CA ILE A 206 -3.34 -19.34 -0.13
C ILE A 206 -3.56 -19.24 -1.65
N ARG A 207 -2.76 -19.97 -2.44
CA ARG A 207 -2.96 -20.09 -3.88
C ARG A 207 -4.25 -20.83 -4.23
N LEU A 208 -4.57 -21.93 -3.54
CA LEU A 208 -5.76 -22.74 -3.77
C LEU A 208 -7.04 -21.92 -3.57
N VAL A 209 -7.04 -21.00 -2.60
CA VAL A 209 -8.18 -20.09 -2.35
C VAL A 209 -8.21 -18.88 -3.30
N GLY A 210 -7.34 -18.85 -4.31
CA GLY A 210 -7.43 -17.94 -5.45
C GLY A 210 -6.53 -16.71 -5.39
N ALA A 211 -5.54 -16.66 -4.50
CA ALA A 211 -4.56 -15.58 -4.49
C ALA A 211 -3.47 -15.77 -5.57
N ASP A 212 -3.05 -14.66 -6.18
CA ASP A 212 -1.97 -14.62 -7.16
C ASP A 212 -0.63 -14.15 -6.54
N ALA A 213 -0.71 -13.34 -5.49
CA ALA A 213 0.44 -12.88 -4.71
C ALA A 213 0.06 -12.75 -3.23
N VAL A 214 1.06 -12.79 -2.35
CA VAL A 214 0.90 -12.68 -0.90
C VAL A 214 1.88 -11.68 -0.30
N GLY A 215 1.46 -11.01 0.76
CA GLY A 215 2.37 -10.22 1.58
C GLY A 215 1.74 -9.79 2.90
N MET A 216 2.34 -8.79 3.54
CA MET A 216 2.11 -8.49 4.96
C MET A 216 1.53 -7.08 5.21
N SER A 217 0.94 -6.45 4.20
CA SER A 217 0.50 -5.04 4.28
C SER A 217 -0.73 -4.74 3.43
N THR A 218 -0.99 -3.46 3.12
CA THR A 218 -1.92 -2.98 2.08
C THR A 218 -3.40 -3.13 2.41
N VAL A 219 -3.87 -4.33 2.72
CA VAL A 219 -5.32 -4.63 2.84
C VAL A 219 -6.01 -3.82 3.94
N HIS A 220 -5.33 -3.57 5.06
CA HIS A 220 -5.88 -2.75 6.14
C HIS A 220 -5.95 -1.26 5.75
N GLU A 221 -4.97 -0.74 5.02
CA GLU A 221 -4.96 0.64 4.53
C GLU A 221 -6.08 0.85 3.49
N THR A 222 -6.21 -0.07 2.52
CA THR A 222 -7.22 0.03 1.46
C THR A 222 -8.63 -0.16 2.00
N SER A 223 -8.82 -1.00 3.02
CA SER A 223 -10.10 -1.16 3.73
C SER A 223 -10.54 0.13 4.42
N VAL A 224 -9.61 0.83 5.11
CA VAL A 224 -9.91 2.11 5.76
C VAL A 224 -10.13 3.23 4.74
N ALA A 225 -9.38 3.22 3.64
CA ALA A 225 -9.59 4.14 2.53
C ALA A 225 -10.98 3.97 1.90
N ARG A 226 -11.40 2.72 1.66
CA ARG A 226 -12.73 2.42 1.15
C ARG A 226 -13.83 2.84 2.11
N HIS A 227 -13.67 2.57 3.42
CA HIS A 227 -14.60 3.06 4.43
C HIS A 227 -14.70 4.58 4.41
N ALA A 228 -13.60 5.30 4.14
CA ALA A 228 -13.56 6.76 4.03
C ALA A 228 -14.06 7.30 2.67
N ASP A 229 -14.63 6.43 1.83
CA ASP A 229 -15.08 6.72 0.46
C ASP A 229 -13.99 7.35 -0.42
N MET A 230 -12.73 6.90 -0.25
CA MET A 230 -11.64 7.24 -1.15
C MET A 230 -11.53 6.19 -2.27
N LYS A 231 -11.17 6.62 -3.47
CA LYS A 231 -10.81 5.70 -4.57
C LYS A 231 -9.47 5.06 -4.27
N VAL A 232 -9.27 3.81 -4.71
CA VAL A 232 -8.03 3.07 -4.43
C VAL A 232 -7.46 2.46 -5.69
N PHE A 233 -6.19 2.71 -5.93
CA PHE A 233 -5.33 1.91 -6.80
C PHE A 233 -4.27 1.22 -5.94
N ALA A 234 -3.96 -0.04 -6.21
CA ALA A 234 -2.86 -0.70 -5.54
C ALA A 234 -2.09 -1.62 -6.48
N MET A 235 -0.81 -1.78 -6.20
CA MET A 235 0.11 -2.57 -7.01
C MET A 235 1.15 -3.26 -6.13
N SER A 236 1.41 -4.52 -6.45
CA SER A 236 2.50 -5.29 -5.88
C SER A 236 3.65 -5.38 -6.87
N LEU A 237 4.87 -5.23 -6.40
CA LEU A 237 6.05 -5.73 -7.09
C LEU A 237 6.30 -7.17 -6.62
N ILE A 238 6.36 -8.11 -7.56
CA ILE A 238 6.71 -9.50 -7.26
C ILE A 238 8.21 -9.55 -7.01
N THR A 239 8.60 -9.71 -5.74
CA THR A 239 10.01 -9.60 -5.33
C THR A 239 10.72 -10.94 -5.19
N ASN A 240 9.95 -12.01 -5.08
CA ASN A 240 10.38 -13.39 -5.01
C ASN A 240 9.22 -14.29 -5.46
N MET A 241 9.51 -15.51 -5.87
CA MET A 241 8.48 -16.54 -6.05
C MET A 241 8.38 -17.35 -4.75
N ILE A 242 7.16 -17.59 -4.28
CA ILE A 242 6.97 -18.36 -3.05
C ILE A 242 7.18 -19.84 -3.33
N VAL A 243 8.08 -20.44 -2.54
CA VAL A 243 8.37 -21.86 -2.54
C VAL A 243 7.12 -22.64 -2.13
N GLN A 244 6.72 -23.59 -2.96
CA GLN A 244 5.51 -24.43 -2.78
C GLN A 244 5.85 -25.91 -2.62
N ASP A 245 7.13 -26.24 -2.59
CA ASP A 245 7.69 -27.60 -2.47
C ASP A 245 8.50 -27.68 -1.17
N GLU A 246 8.18 -28.67 -0.33
CA GLU A 246 8.87 -28.94 0.93
C GLU A 246 10.32 -29.39 0.75
N ASP A 247 10.66 -29.96 -0.41
CA ASP A 247 11.98 -30.49 -0.70
C ASP A 247 12.90 -29.46 -1.41
N SER A 248 12.45 -28.21 -1.57
CA SER A 248 13.23 -27.13 -2.16
C SER A 248 14.22 -26.51 -1.15
N ASP A 249 15.45 -26.29 -1.60
CA ASP A 249 16.49 -25.56 -0.84
C ASP A 249 16.38 -24.03 -0.94
N GLU A 250 15.43 -23.49 -1.72
CA GLU A 250 15.26 -22.05 -1.89
C GLU A 250 14.66 -21.40 -0.62
N LEU A 251 15.26 -20.30 -0.17
CA LEU A 251 14.82 -19.57 1.01
C LEU A 251 14.54 -18.10 0.68
N ALA A 252 13.33 -17.65 1.02
CA ALA A 252 12.98 -16.24 0.92
C ALA A 252 13.83 -15.42 1.90
N ASN A 253 14.44 -14.33 1.41
CA ASN A 253 15.25 -13.43 2.22
C ASN A 253 14.93 -11.96 1.89
N HIS A 254 15.14 -11.07 2.84
CA HIS A 254 14.78 -9.65 2.68
C HIS A 254 15.74 -8.87 1.76
N GLU A 255 16.98 -9.32 1.60
CA GLU A 255 17.97 -8.66 0.74
C GLU A 255 17.56 -8.76 -0.74
N GLU A 256 17.15 -9.94 -1.20
CA GLU A 256 16.60 -10.17 -2.55
C GLU A 256 15.40 -9.28 -2.85
N VAL A 257 14.55 -9.06 -1.84
CA VAL A 257 13.38 -8.18 -1.95
C VAL A 257 13.82 -6.75 -2.25
N LEU A 258 14.83 -6.24 -1.54
CA LEU A 258 15.36 -4.89 -1.75
C LEU A 258 16.08 -4.78 -3.11
N GLU A 259 16.86 -5.79 -3.51
CA GLU A 259 17.54 -5.81 -4.80
C GLU A 259 16.56 -5.76 -5.98
N THR A 260 15.52 -6.60 -5.97
CA THR A 260 14.50 -6.60 -7.01
C THR A 260 13.75 -5.27 -7.05
N SER A 261 13.46 -4.70 -5.89
CA SER A 261 12.83 -3.39 -5.79
C SER A 261 13.68 -2.28 -6.41
N ASN A 262 14.98 -2.28 -6.13
CA ASN A 262 15.91 -1.31 -6.73
C ASN A 262 15.96 -1.45 -8.27
N LYS A 263 15.95 -2.68 -8.81
CA LYS A 263 15.93 -2.94 -10.26
C LYS A 263 14.65 -2.43 -10.95
N ARG A 264 13.52 -2.34 -10.24
CA ARG A 264 12.23 -1.86 -10.76
C ARG A 264 11.82 -0.46 -10.31
N ALA A 265 12.62 0.17 -9.46
CA ALA A 265 12.30 1.47 -8.86
C ALA A 265 11.97 2.53 -9.91
N GLU A 266 12.81 2.71 -10.93
CA GLU A 266 12.59 3.72 -11.97
C GLU A 266 11.32 3.47 -12.79
N THR A 267 11.07 2.22 -13.21
CA THR A 267 9.84 1.87 -13.91
C THR A 267 8.60 2.15 -13.06
N MET A 268 8.63 1.79 -11.77
CA MET A 268 7.53 2.06 -10.85
C MET A 268 7.34 3.55 -10.59
N LYS A 269 8.42 4.32 -10.47
CA LYS A 269 8.38 5.79 -10.35
C LYS A 269 7.67 6.41 -11.55
N THR A 270 8.10 6.05 -12.76
CA THR A 270 7.48 6.54 -14.00
C THR A 270 6.01 6.13 -14.08
N PHE A 271 5.69 4.87 -13.79
CA PHE A 271 4.33 4.36 -13.82
C PHE A 271 3.40 5.11 -12.86
N VAL A 272 3.81 5.27 -11.59
CA VAL A 272 3.01 5.95 -10.57
C VAL A 272 2.89 7.44 -10.90
N THR A 273 3.95 8.08 -11.39
CA THR A 273 3.91 9.50 -11.81
C THR A 273 2.87 9.71 -12.91
N LYS A 274 2.88 8.86 -13.96
CA LYS A 274 1.88 8.91 -15.03
C LYS A 274 0.46 8.60 -14.53
N LEU A 275 0.33 7.69 -13.57
CA LEU A 275 -0.97 7.38 -12.96
C LEU A 275 -1.56 8.61 -12.25
N VAL A 276 -0.73 9.35 -11.52
CA VAL A 276 -1.12 10.62 -10.88
C VAL A 276 -1.40 11.71 -11.92
N GLU A 277 -0.60 11.79 -12.96
CA GLU A 277 -0.81 12.76 -14.06
C GLU A 277 -2.16 12.55 -14.75
N TYR A 278 -2.53 11.30 -15.07
CA TYR A 278 -3.69 10.99 -15.90
C TYR A 278 -4.99 10.67 -15.15
N MET A 279 -4.97 10.55 -13.82
CA MET A 279 -6.24 10.50 -13.07
C MET A 279 -7.01 11.82 -13.26
N ASN A 280 -8.32 11.83 -13.05
CA ASN A 280 -9.13 13.06 -13.02
C ASN A 280 -9.55 13.32 -11.58
#